data_AF-A0A3A8SEV2-F1
#
_entry.id   AF-A0A3A8SEV2-F1
#
_cell.length_a   1.000
_cell.length_b   1.000
_cell.length_c   1.000
_cell.angle_alpha   90.00
_cell.angle_beta   90.00
_cell.angle_gamma   90.00
#
_symmetry.space_group_name_H-M   'P 1'
#
loop_
_entity.id
_entity.type
_entity.pdbx_description
1 polymer ?
#
loop_
_entity_poly.entity_id
_entity_poly.type
_entity_poly.pdbx_seq_one_letter_code
_entity_poly.pdbx_strand_id
1 'polypeptide(L)'
;APLIPNASVNSQVHNSGEVWATMLWEAYTSLLRAHPFQEAQDRMKRYIVLGYMQTPYAPTFLEARDAILAGAYAIDPADAERMWTAFAKRGAGVGAVAPSYVSTTHEGLVESFRTGPALGLVSATLSDDLPTGSCDRDG
;
A
#
# COMPACT_ATOMS: atom_id res chain seq x y z
N ALA A 1 13.34 19.73 -2.71
CA ALA A 1 14.25 19.22 -3.77
C ALA A 1 15.51 18.69 -3.10
N PRO A 2 16.11 17.55 -3.54
CA PRO A 2 17.34 17.06 -2.95
C PRO A 2 18.47 18.08 -3.12
N LEU A 3 19.21 18.35 -2.05
CA LEU A 3 20.23 19.41 -1.99
C LEU A 3 21.66 18.93 -2.29
N ILE A 4 21.86 17.65 -2.60
CA ILE A 4 23.17 17.10 -2.99
C ILE A 4 22.98 16.20 -4.21
N PRO A 5 23.66 16.47 -5.35
CA PRO A 5 23.66 15.56 -6.47
C PRO A 5 24.52 14.35 -6.10
N ASN A 6 23.88 13.28 -5.61
CA ASN A 6 24.55 12.01 -5.49
C ASN A 6 24.97 11.56 -6.89
N ALA A 7 26.26 11.29 -7.09
CA ALA A 7 26.80 10.83 -8.38
C ALA A 7 26.33 9.39 -8.75
N SER A 8 25.55 8.73 -7.88
CA SER A 8 24.94 7.44 -8.13
C SER A 8 23.57 7.60 -8.79
N VAL A 9 23.28 6.72 -9.75
CA VAL A 9 21.96 6.66 -10.40
C VAL A 9 20.91 6.34 -9.32
N ASN A 10 19.73 6.98 -9.37
CA ASN A 10 18.69 6.78 -8.37
C ASN A 10 18.25 5.30 -8.25
N SER A 11 18.37 4.53 -9.33
CA SER A 11 18.09 3.09 -9.44
C SER A 11 19.15 2.18 -8.87
N GLN A 12 20.22 2.72 -8.29
CA GLN A 12 21.21 1.89 -7.60
C GLN A 12 20.49 1.14 -6.47
N VAL A 13 20.71 -0.18 -6.40
CA VAL A 13 19.90 -1.10 -5.58
C VAL A 13 19.86 -0.77 -4.08
N HIS A 14 20.89 -0.12 -3.54
CA HIS A 14 20.94 0.35 -2.16
C HIS A 14 20.12 1.63 -1.98
N ASN A 15 20.15 2.56 -2.95
CA ASN A 15 19.29 3.75 -2.92
C ASN A 15 17.81 3.35 -2.94
N SER A 16 17.41 2.45 -3.86
CA SER A 16 16.05 1.90 -3.88
C SER A 16 15.75 1.05 -2.64
N GLY A 17 16.74 0.29 -2.18
CA GLY A 17 16.65 -0.56 -1.01
C GLY A 17 16.37 0.21 0.28
N GLU A 18 16.90 1.42 0.44
CA GLU A 18 16.59 2.30 1.58
C GLU A 18 15.10 2.68 1.62
N VAL A 19 14.51 2.95 0.45
CA VAL A 19 13.07 3.26 0.32
C VAL A 19 12.22 2.05 0.69
N TRP A 20 12.60 0.85 0.23
CA TRP A 20 11.95 -0.41 0.62
C TRP A 20 12.08 -0.72 2.11
N ALA A 21 13.27 -0.59 2.68
CA ALA A 21 13.51 -0.80 4.10
C ALA A 21 12.70 0.18 4.96
N THR A 22 12.56 1.44 4.52
CA THR A 22 11.73 2.44 5.19
C THR A 22 10.25 2.07 5.19
N MET A 23 9.74 1.50 4.09
CA MET A 23 8.37 0.98 4.02
C MET A 23 8.15 -0.20 4.98
N LEU A 24 9.07 -1.18 4.97
CA LEU A 24 9.01 -2.31 5.90
C LEU A 24 9.14 -1.87 7.36
N TRP A 25 9.94 -0.85 7.63
CA TRP A 25 10.06 -0.28 8.97
C TRP A 25 8.72 0.32 9.43
N GLU A 26 8.04 1.13 8.62
CA GLU A 26 6.71 1.63 9.00
C GLU A 26 5.73 0.48 9.26
N ALA A 27 5.71 -0.55 8.41
CA ALA A 27 4.86 -1.73 8.60
C ALA A 27 5.17 -2.41 9.93
N TYR A 28 6.44 -2.63 10.26
CA TYR A 28 6.83 -3.20 11.55
C TYR A 28 6.43 -2.31 12.73
N THR A 29 6.61 -0.98 12.63
CA THR A 29 6.15 -0.06 13.69
C THR A 29 4.64 -0.10 13.89
N SER A 30 3.85 -0.41 12.84
CA SER A 30 2.40 -0.58 12.99
C SER A 30 2.05 -1.81 13.83
N LEU A 31 2.79 -2.91 13.66
CA LEU A 31 2.63 -4.13 14.46
C LEU A 31 3.10 -3.92 15.91
N LEU A 32 4.23 -3.23 16.10
CA LEU A 32 4.75 -2.89 17.44
C LEU A 32 3.79 -2.01 18.26
N ARG A 33 2.92 -1.22 17.60
CA ARG A 33 1.89 -0.44 18.29
C ARG A 33 0.66 -1.28 18.68
N ALA A 34 0.46 -2.43 18.04
CA ALA A 34 -0.69 -3.30 18.24
C ALA A 34 -0.39 -4.50 19.15
N HIS A 35 0.86 -4.96 19.19
CA HIS A 35 1.28 -6.20 19.84
C HIS A 35 2.52 -6.00 20.73
N PRO A 36 2.74 -6.86 21.75
CA PRO A 36 4.00 -6.89 22.50
C PRO A 36 5.22 -7.13 21.58
N PHE A 37 6.38 -6.61 21.96
CA PHE A 37 7.58 -6.59 21.12
C PHE A 37 7.92 -7.94 20.48
N GLN A 38 7.98 -9.03 21.28
CA GLN A 38 8.34 -10.35 20.78
C GLN A 38 7.31 -10.87 19.77
N GLU A 39 6.02 -10.69 20.07
CA GLU A 39 4.94 -11.11 19.19
C GLU A 39 4.94 -10.31 17.87
N ALA A 40 5.08 -8.98 17.93
CA ALA A 40 5.20 -8.14 16.75
C ALA A 40 6.40 -8.55 15.87
N GLN A 41 7.53 -8.88 16.50
CA GLN A 41 8.73 -9.32 15.80
C GLN A 41 8.49 -10.65 15.07
N ASP A 42 7.86 -11.62 15.74
CA ASP A 42 7.59 -12.94 15.15
C ASP A 42 6.53 -12.87 14.05
N ARG A 43 5.51 -12.03 14.22
CA ARG A 43 4.51 -11.71 13.18
C ARG A 43 5.16 -11.09 11.95
N MET A 44 5.97 -10.04 12.10
CA MET A 44 6.65 -9.39 10.96
C MET A 44 7.54 -10.37 10.18
N LYS A 45 8.35 -11.18 10.88
CA LYS A 45 9.18 -12.21 10.25
C LYS A 45 8.31 -13.19 9.45
N ARG A 46 7.22 -13.67 10.06
CA ARG A 46 6.29 -14.61 9.41
C ARG A 46 5.67 -14.01 8.15
N TYR A 47 5.19 -12.77 8.21
CA TYR A 47 4.56 -12.11 7.06
C TYR A 47 5.53 -11.86 5.91
N ILE A 48 6.78 -11.44 6.20
CA ILE A 48 7.82 -11.28 5.17
C ILE A 48 8.10 -12.63 4.49
N VAL A 49 8.32 -13.70 5.26
CA VAL A 49 8.62 -15.03 4.70
C VAL A 49 7.46 -15.56 3.86
N LEU A 50 6.22 -15.41 4.34
CA LEU A 50 5.03 -15.77 3.56
C LEU A 50 4.93 -14.95 2.27
N GLY A 51 5.22 -13.66 2.32
CA GLY A 51 5.24 -12.79 1.15
C GLY A 51 6.28 -13.23 0.12
N TYR A 52 7.52 -13.52 0.55
CA TYR A 52 8.59 -13.96 -0.36
C TYR A 52 8.34 -15.31 -1.03
N MET A 53 7.55 -16.19 -0.40
CA MET A 53 7.09 -17.42 -1.06
C MET A 53 6.05 -17.17 -2.15
N GLN A 54 5.42 -15.99 -2.16
CA GLN A 54 4.35 -15.61 -3.09
C GLN A 54 4.77 -14.56 -4.11
N THR A 55 5.92 -13.89 -3.92
CA THR A 55 6.42 -12.90 -4.88
C THR A 55 6.76 -13.55 -6.22
N PRO A 56 6.39 -12.94 -7.36
CA PRO A 56 6.81 -13.42 -8.67
C PRO A 56 8.33 -13.26 -8.84
N TYR A 57 8.88 -13.88 -9.90
CA TYR A 57 10.27 -13.64 -10.27
C TYR A 57 10.47 -12.15 -10.62
N ALA A 58 11.51 -11.56 -10.03
CA ALA A 58 11.88 -10.15 -10.22
C ALA A 58 10.71 -9.16 -9.99
N PRO A 59 10.14 -9.12 -8.78
CA PRO A 59 8.97 -8.30 -8.49
C PRO A 59 9.33 -6.81 -8.46
N THR A 60 8.36 -5.99 -8.83
CA THR A 60 8.33 -4.57 -8.43
C THR A 60 8.10 -4.44 -6.92
N PHE A 61 8.35 -3.25 -6.36
CA PHE A 61 8.08 -3.00 -4.94
C PHE A 61 6.60 -3.14 -4.57
N LEU A 62 5.68 -2.82 -5.49
CA LEU A 62 4.25 -2.99 -5.23
C LEU A 62 3.81 -4.45 -5.28
N GLU A 63 4.37 -5.27 -6.18
CA GLU A 63 4.12 -6.71 -6.16
C GLU A 63 4.67 -7.37 -4.89
N ALA A 64 5.85 -6.93 -4.43
CA ALA A 64 6.41 -7.40 -3.16
C ALA A 64 5.56 -6.96 -1.96
N ARG A 65 5.07 -5.71 -1.93
CA ARG A 65 4.10 -5.22 -0.95
C ARG A 65 2.84 -6.09 -0.94
N ASP A 66 2.26 -6.33 -2.11
CA ASP A 66 0.98 -7.04 -2.24
C ASP A 66 1.12 -8.50 -1.78
N ALA A 67 2.23 -9.16 -2.09
CA ALA A 67 2.52 -10.50 -1.59
C ALA A 67 2.67 -10.55 -0.06
N ILE A 68 3.35 -9.57 0.56
CA ILE A 68 3.47 -9.48 2.02
C ILE A 68 2.10 -9.20 2.67
N LEU A 69 1.31 -8.28 2.10
CA LEU A 69 -0.04 -7.99 2.60
C LEU A 69 -0.97 -9.19 2.47
N ALA A 70 -0.88 -9.96 1.38
CA ALA A 70 -1.62 -11.21 1.22
C ALA A 70 -1.20 -12.25 2.26
N GLY A 71 0.11 -12.39 2.52
CA GLY A 71 0.64 -13.27 3.57
C GLY A 71 0.18 -12.86 4.98
N ALA A 72 0.14 -11.56 5.27
CA ALA A 72 -0.43 -11.05 6.52
C ALA A 72 -1.93 -11.33 6.60
N TYR A 73 -2.68 -11.03 5.54
CA TYR A 73 -4.14 -11.19 5.50
C TYR A 73 -4.59 -12.64 5.71
N ALA A 74 -3.82 -13.60 5.17
CA ALA A 74 -4.08 -15.03 5.35
C ALA A 74 -3.94 -15.50 6.80
N ILE A 75 -3.21 -14.76 7.66
CA ILE A 75 -2.99 -15.10 9.06
C ILE A 75 -3.84 -14.22 9.98
N ASP A 76 -3.83 -12.91 9.76
CA ASP A 76 -4.53 -11.91 10.56
C ASP A 76 -4.90 -10.69 9.68
N PRO A 77 -6.16 -10.59 9.24
CA PRO A 77 -6.63 -9.48 8.43
C PRO A 77 -6.44 -8.10 9.06
N ALA A 78 -6.48 -7.99 10.40
CA ALA A 78 -6.32 -6.71 11.08
C ALA A 78 -4.86 -6.23 11.00
N ASP A 79 -3.89 -7.16 11.05
CA ASP A 79 -2.49 -6.81 10.83
C ASP A 79 -2.20 -6.44 9.38
N ALA A 80 -2.86 -7.11 8.42
CA ALA A 80 -2.79 -6.72 7.02
C ALA A 80 -3.29 -5.28 6.79
N GLU A 81 -4.40 -4.90 7.41
CA GLU A 81 -4.94 -3.53 7.32
C GLU A 81 -4.00 -2.48 7.93
N ARG A 82 -3.41 -2.79 9.09
CA ARG A 82 -2.39 -1.94 9.74
C ARG A 82 -1.18 -1.74 8.83
N MET A 83 -0.65 -2.84 8.29
CA MET A 83 0.50 -2.82 7.39
C MET A 83 0.17 -2.08 6.09
N TRP A 84 -1.03 -2.24 5.54
CA TRP A 84 -1.44 -1.51 4.33
C TRP A 84 -1.45 -0.01 4.57
N THR A 85 -1.98 0.44 5.72
CA THR A 85 -1.91 1.85 6.12
C THR A 85 -0.47 2.34 6.25
N ALA A 86 0.42 1.50 6.77
CA ALA A 86 1.84 1.83 6.89
C ALA A 86 2.55 1.95 5.52
N PHE A 87 2.27 1.06 4.58
CA PHE A 87 2.77 1.17 3.20
C PHE A 87 2.20 2.42 2.51
N ALA A 88 0.91 2.69 2.66
CA ALA A 88 0.26 3.87 2.10
C ALA A 88 0.89 5.17 2.62
N LYS A 89 1.23 5.23 3.92
CA LYS A 89 1.95 6.38 4.51
C LYS A 89 3.29 6.69 3.83
N ARG A 90 3.87 5.73 3.11
CA ARG A 90 5.11 5.85 2.34
C ARG A 90 4.88 5.89 0.82
N GLY A 91 3.68 6.29 0.37
CA GLY A 91 3.35 6.42 -1.03
C GLY A 91 3.00 5.11 -1.73
N ALA A 92 2.96 3.99 -1.01
CA ALA A 92 2.65 2.67 -1.55
C ALA A 92 1.23 2.21 -1.17
N GLY A 93 0.24 3.09 -1.37
CA GLY A 93 -1.18 2.85 -1.14
C GLY A 93 -1.95 2.34 -2.37
N VAL A 94 -3.28 2.39 -2.31
CA VAL A 94 -4.15 1.97 -3.41
C VAL A 94 -4.02 2.89 -4.62
N GLY A 95 -3.76 2.32 -5.80
CA GLY A 95 -3.53 3.09 -7.03
C GLY A 95 -2.14 3.70 -7.17
N ALA A 96 -1.19 3.34 -6.29
CA ALA A 96 0.23 3.61 -6.56
C ALA A 96 0.69 2.82 -7.80
N VAL A 97 1.68 3.35 -8.52
CA VAL A 97 2.29 2.72 -9.70
C VAL A 97 3.78 2.56 -9.43
N ALA A 98 4.28 1.32 -9.50
CA ALA A 98 5.71 1.06 -9.48
C ALA A 98 6.28 1.03 -10.89
N PRO A 99 7.52 1.53 -11.08
CA PRO A 99 8.27 1.32 -12.30
C PRO A 99 8.65 -0.16 -12.46
N SER A 100 8.99 -0.57 -13.68
CA SER A 100 9.48 -1.92 -13.98
C SER A 100 10.72 -2.28 -13.14
N TYR A 101 10.88 -3.57 -12.80
CA TYR A 101 12.02 -4.07 -12.01
C TYR A 101 13.39 -3.84 -12.67
N VAL A 102 13.45 -3.60 -13.99
CA VAL A 102 14.67 -3.25 -14.73
C VAL A 102 14.87 -1.74 -14.91
N SER A 103 13.99 -0.91 -14.34
CA SER A 103 14.08 0.55 -14.50
C SER A 103 15.39 1.09 -13.93
N THR A 104 16.04 1.98 -14.69
CA THR A 104 17.25 2.68 -14.27
C THR A 104 17.01 4.13 -13.85
N THR A 105 15.74 4.58 -13.87
CA THR A 105 15.37 5.98 -13.58
C THR A 105 14.20 6.10 -12.61
N HIS A 106 13.45 5.02 -12.36
CA HIS A 106 12.16 5.03 -11.67
C HIS A 106 11.12 6.00 -12.26
N GLU A 107 11.27 6.38 -13.53
CA GLU A 107 10.29 7.22 -14.22
C GLU A 107 8.93 6.52 -14.30
N GLY A 108 7.85 7.31 -14.19
CA GLY A 108 6.48 6.81 -14.19
C GLY A 108 5.97 6.29 -12.84
N LEU A 109 6.78 6.36 -11.78
CA LEU A 109 6.32 6.10 -10.41
C LEU A 109 5.22 7.08 -10.02
N VAL A 110 4.13 6.57 -9.44
CA VAL A 110 3.03 7.36 -8.89
C VAL A 110 2.79 6.94 -7.45
N GLU A 111 2.91 7.88 -6.52
CA GLU A 111 2.62 7.63 -5.11
C GLU A 111 1.11 7.62 -4.85
N SER A 112 0.67 6.81 -3.91
CA SER A 112 -0.65 6.90 -3.31
C SER A 112 -0.58 6.74 -1.80
N PHE A 113 -1.29 7.62 -1.09
CA PHE A 113 -1.39 7.60 0.37
C PHE A 113 -2.73 7.06 0.87
N ARG A 114 -3.54 6.52 -0.03
CA ARG A 114 -4.88 6.00 0.27
C ARG A 114 -4.81 4.51 0.62
N THR A 115 -5.69 4.08 1.51
CA THR A 115 -6.01 2.67 1.77
C THR A 115 -7.44 2.37 1.37
N GLY A 116 -7.81 1.09 1.38
CA GLY A 116 -9.16 0.64 1.03
C GLY A 116 -9.31 0.28 -0.45
N PRO A 117 -10.51 -0.16 -0.85
CA PRO A 117 -10.72 -0.71 -2.17
C PRO A 117 -10.66 0.38 -3.24
N ALA A 118 -10.13 0.05 -4.42
CA ALA A 118 -10.08 0.93 -5.59
C ALA A 118 -11.45 1.04 -6.27
N LEU A 119 -12.49 1.46 -5.54
CA LEU A 119 -13.82 1.66 -6.09
C LEU A 119 -13.94 3.08 -6.65
N GLY A 120 -14.28 3.17 -7.93
CA GLY A 120 -14.73 4.41 -8.56
C GLY A 120 -16.26 4.39 -8.66
N LEU A 121 -16.92 5.47 -8.24
CA LEU A 121 -18.34 5.64 -8.52
C LEU A 121 -18.50 5.95 -10.02
N VAL A 122 -18.92 4.94 -10.80
CA VAL A 122 -19.09 5.07 -12.26
C VAL A 122 -20.31 5.94 -12.59
N SER A 123 -21.41 5.73 -11.86
CA SER A 123 -22.59 6.58 -11.89
C SER A 123 -23.39 6.38 -10.61
N ALA A 124 -24.07 7.43 -10.16
CA ALA A 124 -25.15 7.33 -9.18
C ALA A 124 -26.36 8.03 -9.80
N THR A 125 -27.47 7.32 -9.93
CA THR A 125 -28.75 7.90 -10.33
C THR A 125 -29.65 7.96 -9.12
N LEU A 126 -30.07 9.16 -8.73
CA LEU A 126 -31.15 9.36 -7.78
C LEU A 126 -32.45 9.32 -8.57
N SER A 127 -33.22 8.25 -8.42
CA SER A 127 -34.59 8.18 -8.93
C SER A 127 -35.53 8.55 -7.79
N ASP A 128 -36.26 9.63 -7.96
CA ASP A 128 -37.39 9.95 -7.09
C ASP A 128 -38.62 9.27 -7.68
N ASP A 129 -38.89 8.04 -7.24
CA ASP A 129 -40.01 7.22 -7.73
C ASP A 129 -41.36 7.66 -7.12
N LEU A 130 -41.41 8.85 -6.51
CA LEU A 130 -42.67 9.42 -6.06
C LEU A 130 -43.53 9.74 -7.28
N PRO A 131 -44.73 9.14 -7.41
CA PRO A 131 -45.62 9.43 -8.52
C PRO A 131 -45.95 10.92 -8.48
N THR A 132 -45.43 11.67 -9.46
CA THR A 132 -45.73 13.08 -9.79
C THR A 132 -46.74 13.72 -8.82
N GLY A 133 -46.29 14.22 -7.66
CA GLY A 133 -47.24 14.75 -6.70
C GLY A 133 -46.83 14.96 -5.24
N SER A 134 -45.63 14.56 -4.78
CA SER A 134 -45.22 14.79 -3.38
C SER A 134 -44.76 16.23 -3.10
N CYS A 135 -45.43 17.21 -3.71
CA CYS A 135 -45.52 18.55 -3.18
C CYS A 135 -46.94 18.70 -2.64
N ASP A 136 -47.24 18.06 -1.50
CA ASP A 136 -48.37 18.47 -0.70
C ASP A 136 -48.10 19.90 -0.26
N ARG A 137 -48.84 20.84 -0.85
CA ARG A 137 -48.67 22.27 -0.61
C ARG A 137 -49.22 22.62 0.78
N ASP A 138 -48.55 22.22 1.84
CA ASP A 138 -48.94 22.50 3.23
C ASP A 138 -48.13 23.65 3.87
N GLY A 139 -47.62 24.55 3.04
CA GLY A 139 -47.00 25.81 3.48
C GLY A 139 -47.78 26.57 4.53
#